data_AF-A0A0G1XLV2-F1
#
_entry.id   AF-A0A0G1XLV2-F1
#
_cell.length_a   1.000
_cell.length_b   1.000
_cell.length_c   1.000
_cell.angle_alpha   90.00
_cell.angle_beta   90.00
_cell.angle_gamma   90.00
#
_symmetry.space_group_name_H-M   'P 1'
#
loop_
_entity.id
_entity.type
_entity.pdbx_description
1 polymer ?
#
loop_
_entity_poly.entity_id
_entity_poly.type
_entity_poly.pdbx_seq_one_letter_code
_entity_poly.pdbx_strand_id
1 'polypeptide(L)'
;MPAGPQKNKFMTSSSLNTCIRCGKTRIISKTWTEDVEMFFGKSTVIHTETVCPDPDCQKLVNERLQVQREKTESIRLAKEERISRIKNARKLRTQAVKR
;
A
#
# COMPACT_ATOMS: atom_id res chain seq x y z
N MET A 1 2.99 -10.61 -38.09
CA MET A 1 4.29 -10.75 -37.40
C MET A 1 4.03 -10.81 -35.90
N PRO A 2 4.01 -11.98 -35.24
CA PRO A 2 3.79 -12.04 -33.80
C PRO A 2 5.05 -11.59 -33.05
N ALA A 3 4.93 -10.53 -32.25
CA ALA A 3 5.99 -10.02 -31.39
C ALA A 3 6.34 -11.09 -30.34
N GLY A 4 7.59 -11.56 -30.37
CA GLY A 4 8.10 -12.54 -29.41
C GLY A 4 8.17 -12.00 -27.97
N PRO A 5 8.34 -12.89 -26.98
CA PRO A 5 8.34 -12.51 -25.57
C PRO A 5 9.63 -11.76 -25.24
N GLN A 6 9.51 -10.44 -25.02
CA GLN A 6 10.61 -9.61 -24.54
C GLN A 6 10.98 -10.02 -23.11
N LYS A 7 12.05 -10.80 -22.98
CA LYS A 7 12.70 -11.11 -21.71
C LYS A 7 13.46 -9.86 -21.27
N ASN A 8 12.79 -8.96 -20.55
CA ASN A 8 13.43 -7.74 -20.04
C ASN A 8 14.48 -8.11 -18.99
N LYS A 9 15.75 -7.92 -19.35
CA LYS A 9 16.91 -7.97 -18.44
C LYS A 9 16.71 -6.95 -17.32
N PHE A 10 16.68 -7.44 -16.10
CA PHE A 10 16.57 -6.65 -14.88
C PHE A 10 17.70 -5.62 -14.78
N MET A 11 17.33 -4.35 -14.58
CA MET A 11 18.23 -3.25 -14.23
C MET A 11 18.74 -3.46 -12.80
N THR A 12 19.91 -4.07 -12.65
CA THR A 12 20.61 -4.21 -11.37
C THR A 12 21.40 -2.93 -11.06
N SER A 13 20.72 -1.89 -10.56
CA SER A 13 21.42 -0.79 -9.89
C SER A 13 21.73 -1.20 -8.44
N SER A 14 22.85 -1.88 -8.26
CA SER A 14 23.31 -2.42 -6.96
C SER A 14 23.61 -1.36 -5.89
N SER A 15 23.47 -0.06 -6.19
CA SER A 15 23.77 1.05 -5.27
C SER A 15 22.57 1.62 -4.49
N LEU A 16 21.32 1.31 -4.86
CA LEU A 16 20.13 1.92 -4.23
C LEU A 16 19.39 1.00 -3.24
N ASN A 17 19.77 -0.27 -3.16
CA ASN A 17 19.11 -1.26 -2.29
C ASN A 17 19.81 -1.43 -0.94
N THR A 18 20.67 -0.50 -0.53
CA THR A 18 21.30 -0.52 0.78
C THR A 18 20.34 0.03 1.83
N CYS A 19 20.15 -0.68 2.93
CA CYS A 19 19.32 -0.20 4.00
C CYS A 19 20.01 0.95 4.76
N ILE A 20 19.36 2.11 4.82
CA ILE A 20 19.84 3.29 5.56
C ILE A 20 20.02 3.09 7.07
N ARG A 21 19.51 2.00 7.64
CA ARG A 21 19.63 1.68 9.08
C ARG A 21 20.70 0.64 9.35
N CYS A 22 20.63 -0.50 8.66
CA CYS A 22 21.52 -1.64 8.88
C CYS A 22 22.79 -1.57 8.01
N GLY A 23 22.83 -0.73 6.97
CA GLY A 23 23.93 -0.67 6.00
C GLY A 23 24.01 -1.90 5.08
N LYS A 24 23.21 -2.94 5.32
CA LYS A 24 23.16 -4.16 4.50
C LYS A 24 22.25 -4.00 3.30
N THR A 25 22.57 -4.71 2.23
CA THR A 25 21.75 -4.77 1.01
C THR A 25 20.44 -5.48 1.32
N ARG A 26 19.32 -4.82 1.02
CA ARG A 26 17.97 -5.39 1.13
C ARG A 26 17.81 -6.51 0.10
N ILE A 27 17.13 -7.58 0.51
CA ILE A 27 16.79 -8.71 -0.34
C ILE A 27 15.38 -8.52 -0.92
N ILE A 28 15.16 -8.96 -2.16
CA ILE A 28 13.84 -8.96 -2.78
C ILE A 28 13.06 -10.13 -2.20
N SER A 29 11.94 -9.86 -1.54
CA SER A 29 11.09 -10.90 -0.96
C SER A 29 10.02 -11.36 -1.94
N LYS A 30 9.34 -10.43 -2.60
CA LYS A 30 8.25 -10.74 -3.51
C LYS A 30 8.17 -9.69 -4.61
N THR A 31 7.94 -10.14 -5.84
CA THR A 31 7.59 -9.27 -6.95
C THR A 31 6.26 -9.75 -7.51
N TRP A 32 5.32 -8.85 -7.71
CA TRP A 32 4.06 -9.17 -8.36
C TRP A 32 3.66 -8.03 -9.30
N THR A 33 2.90 -8.40 -10.31
CA THR A 33 2.47 -7.49 -11.36
C THR A 33 0.97 -7.36 -11.27
N GLU A 34 0.48 -6.12 -11.22
CA GLU A 34 -0.94 -5.81 -11.20
C GLU A 34 -1.27 -4.98 -12.43
N ASP A 35 -2.18 -5.47 -13.27
CA ASP A 35 -2.72 -4.70 -14.38
C ASP A 35 -3.86 -3.81 -13.84
N VAL A 36 -3.57 -2.52 -13.72
CA VAL A 36 -4.53 -1.52 -13.28
C VAL A 36 -5.21 -0.94 -14.51
N GLU A 37 -6.50 -1.18 -14.62
CA GLU A 37 -7.32 -0.56 -15.66
C GLU A 37 -7.62 0.88 -15.25
N MET A 38 -7.02 1.83 -15.96
CA MET A 38 -7.22 3.26 -15.76
C MET A 38 -8.19 3.80 -16.81
N PHE A 39 -8.69 5.01 -16.58
CA PHE A 39 -9.64 5.69 -17.46
C PHE A 39 -9.17 5.83 -18.92
N PHE A 40 -7.86 5.82 -19.17
CA PHE A 40 -7.24 5.97 -20.50
C PHE A 40 -6.56 4.69 -21.03
N GLY A 41 -6.67 3.56 -20.34
CA GLY A 41 -6.07 2.30 -20.79
C GLY A 41 -5.57 1.41 -19.65
N LYS A 42 -5.00 0.25 -20.01
CA LYS A 42 -4.43 -0.70 -19.06
C LYS A 42 -2.98 -0.32 -18.75
N SER A 43 -2.67 -0.11 -17.47
CA SER A 43 -1.31 0.11 -16.99
C SER A 43 -0.86 -1.05 -16.12
N THR A 44 0.20 -1.70 -16.55
CA THR A 44 0.85 -2.77 -15.80
C THR A 44 1.77 -2.17 -14.74
N VAL A 45 1.44 -2.37 -13.46
CA VAL A 45 2.22 -1.92 -12.32
C VAL A 45 3.04 -3.09 -11.78
N ILE A 46 4.36 -2.92 -11.70
CA ILE A 46 5.27 -3.94 -11.14
C ILE A 46 5.61 -3.53 -9.71
N HIS A 47 5.10 -4.29 -8.75
CA HIS A 47 5.40 -4.11 -7.34
C HIS A 47 6.56 -5.00 -6.94
N THR A 48 7.57 -4.42 -6.28
CA THR A 48 8.72 -5.16 -5.72
C THR A 48 8.82 -4.86 -4.24
N GLU A 49 8.66 -5.90 -3.42
CA GLU A 49 8.82 -5.84 -1.98
C GLU A 49 10.25 -6.25 -1.59
N THR A 50 10.86 -5.43 -0.73
CA THR A 50 12.25 -5.61 -0.27
C THR A 50 12.33 -5.62 1.25
N VAL A 51 13.20 -6.45 1.80
CA VAL A 51 13.32 -6.74 3.25
C VAL A 51 14.79 -6.56 3.69
N CYS A 52 15.08 -5.96 4.86
CA CYS A 52 16.47 -5.96 5.40
C CYS A 52 16.77 -7.38 5.91
N PRO A 53 17.94 -7.95 5.58
CA PRO A 53 18.33 -9.29 6.05
C PRO A 53 18.59 -9.36 7.55
N ASP A 54 18.75 -8.23 8.24
CA ASP A 54 18.92 -8.19 9.71
C ASP A 54 17.57 -8.29 10.43
N PRO A 55 17.36 -9.32 11.25
CA PRO A 55 16.09 -9.52 11.95
C PRO A 55 15.80 -8.37 12.93
N ASP A 56 16.82 -7.83 13.61
CA ASP A 56 16.65 -6.72 14.54
C ASP A 56 16.25 -5.42 13.82
N CYS A 57 16.87 -5.14 12.68
CA CYS A 57 16.52 -3.98 11.87
C CYS A 57 15.12 -4.12 11.27
N GLN A 58 14.77 -5.32 10.80
CA GLN A 58 13.46 -5.59 10.23
C GLN A 58 12.36 -5.51 11.29
N LYS A 59 12.61 -5.99 12.52
CA LYS A 59 11.67 -5.90 13.64
C LYS A 59 11.32 -4.45 13.97
N LEU A 60 12.32 -3.58 14.09
CA LEU A 60 12.11 -2.15 14.33
C LEU A 60 11.33 -1.45 13.21
N VAL A 61 11.48 -1.89 11.97
CA VAL A 61 10.69 -1.37 10.85
C VAL A 61 9.25 -1.87 10.96
N ASN A 62 9.05 -3.16 11.21
CA ASN A 62 7.74 -3.78 11.33
C ASN A 62 6.93 -3.17 12.49
N GLU A 63 7.55 -2.93 13.64
CA GLU A 63 6.91 -2.26 14.78
C GLU A 63 6.43 -0.85 14.42
N ARG A 64 7.28 -0.05 13.76
CA ARG A 64 6.89 1.30 13.31
C ARG A 64 5.78 1.26 12.25
N LEU A 65 5.84 0.31 11.32
CA LEU A 65 4.80 0.12 10.32
C LEU A 65 3.48 -0.30 10.98
N GLN A 66 3.53 -1.12 12.01
CA GLN A 66 2.33 -1.52 12.76
C GLN A 66 1.69 -0.31 13.45
N VAL A 67 2.47 0.50 14.17
CA VAL A 67 1.96 1.72 14.82
C VAL A 67 1.34 2.68 13.80
N GLN A 68 1.95 2.83 12.62
CA GLN A 68 1.38 3.65 11.55
C GLN A 68 0.08 3.07 11.00
N ARG A 69 -0.01 1.76 10.81
CA ARG A 69 -1.24 1.08 10.37
C ARG A 69 -2.38 1.25 11.38
N GLU A 70 -2.11 1.01 12.65
CA GLU A 70 -3.08 1.19 13.74
C GLU A 70 -3.58 2.63 13.82
N LYS A 71 -2.66 3.61 13.73
CA LYS A 71 -3.05 5.02 13.69
C LYS A 71 -3.94 5.33 12.48
N THR A 72 -3.56 4.85 11.30
CA THR A 72 -4.34 5.06 10.07
C THR A 72 -5.72 4.44 10.18
N GLU A 73 -5.82 3.22 10.71
CA GLU A 73 -7.09 2.52 10.88
C GLU A 73 -7.98 3.20 11.93
N SER A 74 -7.42 3.66 13.05
CA SER A 74 -8.18 4.40 14.06
C SER A 74 -8.79 5.69 13.49
N ILE A 75 -8.05 6.41 12.64
CA ILE A 75 -8.54 7.62 11.97
C ILE A 75 -9.63 7.27 10.95
N ARG A 76 -9.47 6.16 10.22
CA ARG A 76 -10.46 5.66 9.26
C ARG A 76 -11.77 5.33 9.96
N LEU A 77 -11.72 4.55 11.05
CA LEU A 77 -12.88 4.18 11.85
C LEU A 77 -13.58 5.39 12.46
N ALA A 78 -12.83 6.32 13.05
CA ALA A 78 -13.39 7.56 13.61
C ALA A 78 -14.09 8.42 12.54
N LYS A 79 -13.52 8.48 11.33
CA LYS A 79 -14.13 9.18 10.19
C LYS A 79 -15.40 8.49 9.73
N GLU A 80 -15.40 7.16 9.61
CA GLU A 80 -16.56 6.37 9.22
C GLU A 80 -17.71 6.52 10.23
N GLU A 81 -17.40 6.46 11.52
CA GLU A 81 -18.37 6.67 12.60
C GLU A 81 -18.94 8.10 12.59
N ARG A 82 -18.12 9.12 12.34
CA ARG A 82 -18.60 10.49 12.18
C ARG A 82 -19.56 10.62 10.99
N ILE A 83 -19.21 10.02 9.86
CA ILE A 83 -20.05 10.06 8.65
C ILE A 83 -21.37 9.31 8.89
N SER A 84 -21.33 8.15 9.55
CA SER A 84 -22.54 7.37 9.84
C SER A 84 -23.48 8.11 10.78
N ARG A 85 -22.97 8.76 11.84
CA ARG A 85 -23.75 9.63 12.73
C ARG A 85 -24.47 10.75 11.98
N ILE A 86 -23.75 11.47 11.11
CA ILE A 86 -24.32 12.56 10.31
C ILE A 86 -25.41 12.03 9.37
N LYS A 87 -25.17 10.89 8.70
CA LYS A 87 -26.16 10.26 7.82
C LYS A 87 -27.42 9.86 8.59
N ASN A 88 -27.28 9.27 9.79
CA ASN A 88 -28.41 8.86 10.62
C ASN A 88 -29.22 10.06 11.12
N ALA A 89 -28.56 11.13 11.59
CA ALA A 89 -29.22 12.37 11.99
C ALA A 89 -30.00 13.01 10.82
N ARG A 90 -29.44 13.01 9.61
CA ARG A 90 -30.13 13.48 8.40
C ARG A 90 -31.37 12.64 8.09
N LYS A 91 -31.27 11.30 8.15
CA LYS A 91 -32.40 10.38 7.92
C LYS A 91 -33.54 10.61 8.92
N LEU A 92 -33.22 10.74 10.21
CA LEU A 92 -34.19 11.02 11.26
C LEU A 92 -34.92 12.35 11.01
N ARG A 93 -34.18 13.40 10.65
CA ARG A 93 -34.77 14.70 10.31
C ARG A 93 -35.70 14.63 9.10
N THR A 94 -35.30 13.94 8.04
CA THR A 94 -36.15 13.76 6.85
C THR A 94 -37.41 12.96 7.16
N GLN A 95 -37.34 11.94 8.02
CA GLN A 95 -38.53 11.18 8.46
C GLN A 95 -39.48 12.01 9.32
N ALA A 96 -38.94 12.86 10.21
CA ALA A 96 -39.74 13.75 11.05
C ALA A 96 -40.50 14.82 10.26
N VAL A 97 -39.93 15.33 9.15
CA VAL A 97 -40.60 16.31 8.26
C VAL A 97 -41.65 15.65 7.36
N LYS A 98 -41.56 14.33 7.15
CA LYS A 98 -42.47 13.57 6.27
C LYS A 98 -43.67 12.98 7.03
N ARG A 99 -43.70 13.10 8.36
CA ARG A 99 -44.81 12.75 9.25
C ARG A 99 -45.60 13.99 9.60
#